data_AF-A0AA36G0W6-F1
#
_entry.id   AF-A0AA36G0W6-F1
#
_cell.length_a   1.000
_cell.length_b   1.000
_cell.length_c   1.000
_cell.angle_alpha   90.00
_cell.angle_beta   90.00
_cell.angle_gamma   90.00
#
_symmetry.space_group_name_H-M   'P 1'
#
loop_
_entity.id
_entity.type
_entity.pdbx_description
1 polymer ?
#
loop_
_entity_poly.entity_id
_entity_poly.type
_entity_poly.pdbx_seq_one_letter_code
_entity_poly.pdbx_strand_id
1 'polypeptide(L)'
;MLLASVLKTVYNGDAPDATNVEQLLNLVEAVSKESGSMVVSRQFLGLIDQALEERPPSAKKLIEIVEGVLNVTQSRAISYEEQVTSLRLKLAQAFERESQWTDAAATLLAINLESSQRVHPASFKMEMYLRMGRLYLEGDAVDDAEASANRASLLQAEAKDEKLNVQHKALMARVNDRRGRFIEAAQRDQKHALTAAMTCTILAPPGNSRTRLLGTLRKEEGARLIPCYNLLEKLFLERLIKVDELAEFERTLTPWQQHDEKGAPIIRGVMVEHNMTAAGQVYSNISLKTLASLLGVNELEAEKVAARMIASDRLNGTIDQIDQIVVFNGIFFNCSVW
;
A
#
# COMPACT_ATOMS: atom_id res chain seq x y z
N MET A 1 39.22 -1.20 -27.61
CA MET A 1 39.54 0.22 -27.91
C MET A 1 38.61 0.82 -28.96
N LEU A 2 38.45 0.21 -30.16
CA LEU A 2 37.57 0.74 -31.22
C LEU A 2 36.09 0.93 -30.81
N LEU A 3 35.47 -0.04 -30.13
CA LEU A 3 34.05 0.07 -29.73
C LEU A 3 33.80 1.18 -28.71
N ALA A 4 34.73 1.40 -27.78
CA ALA A 4 34.62 2.48 -26.80
C ALA A 4 34.76 3.86 -27.45
N SER A 5 35.64 4.01 -28.46
CA SER A 5 35.74 5.26 -29.21
C SER A 5 34.50 5.53 -30.06
N VAL A 6 33.92 4.49 -30.68
CA VAL A 6 32.67 4.61 -31.46
C VAL A 6 31.50 4.94 -30.55
N LEU A 7 31.42 4.34 -29.36
CA LEU A 7 30.38 4.69 -28.39
C LEU A 7 30.51 6.16 -27.97
N LYS A 8 31.71 6.66 -27.69
CA LYS A 8 31.93 8.08 -27.35
C LYS A 8 31.53 9.06 -28.46
N THR A 9 31.57 8.65 -29.72
CA THR A 9 31.13 9.51 -30.83
C THR A 9 29.61 9.57 -30.97
N VAL A 10 28.89 8.53 -30.56
CA VAL A 10 27.42 8.47 -30.69
C VAL A 10 26.72 8.87 -29.40
N TYR A 11 27.25 8.41 -28.27
CA TYR A 11 26.90 8.86 -26.94
C TYR A 11 27.62 10.17 -26.66
N ASN A 12 26.91 11.27 -26.85
CA ASN A 12 27.47 12.59 -26.64
C ASN A 12 27.62 12.84 -25.13
N GLY A 13 28.76 12.43 -24.57
CA GLY A 13 28.97 12.53 -23.14
C GLY A 13 28.84 13.96 -22.59
N ASP A 14 29.12 15.00 -23.37
CA ASP A 14 29.05 16.39 -22.89
C ASP A 14 27.61 16.95 -22.94
N ALA A 15 26.76 16.36 -23.78
CA ALA A 15 25.33 16.65 -23.86
C ALA A 15 24.55 15.33 -24.05
N PRO A 16 24.41 14.49 -23.00
CA PRO A 16 23.87 13.14 -23.13
C PRO A 16 22.42 13.11 -23.62
N ASP A 17 21.66 14.20 -23.42
CA ASP A 17 20.33 14.38 -23.99
C ASP A 17 20.31 14.57 -25.52
N ALA A 18 21.41 15.01 -26.12
CA ALA A 18 21.58 15.16 -27.56
C ALA A 18 22.05 13.85 -28.25
N THR A 19 22.12 12.74 -27.51
CA THR A 19 22.51 11.43 -28.06
C THR A 19 21.60 11.03 -29.21
N ASN A 20 22.21 10.65 -30.34
CA ASN A 20 21.49 10.11 -31.48
C ASN A 20 21.13 8.64 -31.23
N VAL A 21 19.90 8.41 -30.77
CA VAL A 21 19.41 7.09 -30.37
C VAL A 21 19.37 6.14 -31.56
N GLU A 22 18.91 6.58 -32.73
CA GLU A 22 18.85 5.75 -33.93
C GLU A 22 20.23 5.20 -34.32
N GLN A 23 21.25 6.05 -34.30
CA GLN A 23 22.63 5.62 -34.57
C GLN A 23 23.15 4.65 -33.50
N LEU A 24 22.82 4.87 -32.22
CA LEU A 24 23.19 3.97 -31.14
C LEU A 24 22.53 2.59 -31.33
N LEU A 25 21.24 2.55 -31.65
CA LEU A 25 20.50 1.31 -31.87
C LEU A 25 21.03 0.54 -33.07
N ASN A 26 21.35 1.23 -34.18
CA ASN A 26 21.99 0.62 -35.35
C ASN A 26 23.34 -0.03 -35.00
N LEU A 27 24.14 0.59 -34.11
CA LEU A 27 25.38 0.00 -33.63
C LEU A 27 25.13 -1.22 -32.74
N VAL A 28 24.17 -1.13 -31.83
CA VAL A 28 23.80 -2.27 -30.96
C VAL A 28 23.32 -3.44 -31.80
N GLU A 29 22.49 -3.19 -32.82
CA GLU A 29 22.02 -4.23 -33.74
C GLU A 29 23.19 -4.85 -34.50
N ALA A 30 24.09 -4.04 -35.06
CA ALA A 30 25.26 -4.51 -35.79
C ALA A 30 26.18 -5.40 -34.94
N VAL A 31 26.37 -5.05 -33.67
CA VAL A 31 27.22 -5.80 -32.73
C VAL A 31 26.51 -7.04 -32.17
N SER A 32 25.18 -7.03 -32.11
CA SER A 32 24.36 -8.12 -31.56
C SER A 32 23.92 -9.17 -32.61
N LYS A 33 24.31 -9.00 -33.89
CA LYS A 33 24.04 -9.98 -34.97
C LYS A 33 24.53 -11.39 -34.59
N GLU A 34 23.82 -12.41 -35.09
CA GLU A 34 24.11 -13.82 -34.78
C GLU A 34 25.52 -14.27 -35.19
N SER A 35 26.07 -13.67 -36.26
CA SER A 35 27.43 -13.91 -36.73
C SER A 35 28.53 -13.29 -35.85
N GLY A 36 28.16 -12.43 -34.89
CA GLY A 36 29.07 -11.71 -34.03
C GLY A 36 29.53 -12.51 -32.81
N SER A 37 30.71 -12.16 -32.27
CA SER A 37 31.22 -12.72 -31.02
C SER A 37 30.42 -12.24 -29.82
N MET A 38 29.83 -13.17 -29.09
CA MET A 38 29.07 -12.91 -27.86
C MET A 38 29.84 -12.12 -26.81
N VAL A 39 31.15 -12.35 -26.71
CA VAL A 39 32.02 -11.63 -25.75
C VAL A 39 32.07 -10.14 -26.11
N VAL A 40 32.17 -9.84 -27.40
CA VAL A 40 32.23 -8.47 -27.91
C VAL A 40 30.89 -7.76 -27.68
N SER A 41 29.76 -8.44 -27.94
CA SER A 41 28.43 -7.86 -27.69
C SER A 41 28.19 -7.59 -26.21
N ARG A 42 28.56 -8.52 -25.31
CA ARG A 42 28.45 -8.29 -23.85
C ARG A 42 29.32 -7.12 -23.38
N GLN A 43 30.56 -7.03 -23.85
CA GLN A 43 31.44 -5.91 -23.55
C GLN A 43 30.85 -4.58 -24.05
N PHE A 44 30.28 -4.56 -25.25
CA PHE A 44 29.68 -3.36 -25.80
C PHE A 44 28.44 -2.89 -25.01
N LEU A 45 27.54 -3.83 -24.66
CA LEU A 45 26.40 -3.52 -23.80
C LEU A 45 26.85 -3.04 -22.40
N GLY A 46 27.93 -3.61 -21.85
CA GLY A 46 28.53 -3.13 -20.61
C GLY A 46 29.12 -1.71 -20.72
N LEU A 47 29.71 -1.36 -21.87
CA LEU A 47 30.18 0.01 -22.13
C LEU A 47 29.03 1.01 -22.20
N ILE A 48 27.89 0.63 -22.80
CA ILE A 48 26.67 1.46 -22.80
C ILE A 48 26.21 1.68 -21.36
N ASP A 49 26.13 0.60 -20.59
CA ASP A 49 25.71 0.64 -19.20
C ASP A 49 26.60 1.56 -18.35
N GLN A 50 27.92 1.47 -18.52
CA GLN A 50 28.90 2.35 -17.88
C GLN A 50 28.74 3.81 -18.33
N ALA A 51 28.54 4.07 -19.62
CA ALA A 51 28.38 5.43 -20.14
C ALA A 51 27.12 6.12 -19.57
N LEU A 52 26.03 5.37 -19.44
CA LEU A 52 24.79 5.84 -18.82
C LEU A 52 24.96 6.13 -17.31
N GLU A 53 25.88 5.43 -16.65
CA GLU A 53 26.17 5.61 -15.22
C GLU A 53 27.11 6.80 -14.96
N GLU A 54 28.18 6.93 -15.75
CA GLU A 54 29.15 8.02 -15.61
C GLU A 54 28.54 9.38 -15.96
N ARG A 55 27.66 9.43 -16.97
CA ARG A 55 27.04 10.67 -17.44
C ARG A 55 25.56 10.42 -17.75
N PRO A 56 24.67 10.39 -16.74
CA PRO A 56 23.27 10.07 -16.95
C PRO A 56 22.55 11.17 -17.75
N PRO A 57 21.76 10.81 -18.78
CA PRO A 57 20.87 11.77 -19.45
C PRO A 57 19.62 12.05 -18.60
N SER A 58 18.73 12.92 -19.10
CA SER A 58 17.39 13.07 -18.55
C SER A 58 16.65 11.73 -18.50
N ALA A 59 15.71 11.58 -17.56
CA ALA A 59 15.00 10.31 -17.38
C ALA A 59 14.24 9.90 -18.64
N LYS A 60 13.58 10.85 -19.33
CA LYS A 60 12.93 10.60 -20.64
C LYS A 60 13.90 10.06 -21.69
N LYS A 61 15.08 10.66 -21.82
CA LYS A 61 16.08 10.20 -22.80
C LYS A 61 16.68 8.85 -22.41
N LEU A 62 16.88 8.60 -21.11
CA LEU A 62 17.32 7.30 -20.62
C LEU A 62 16.30 6.21 -20.99
N ILE A 63 15.00 6.46 -20.76
CA ILE A 63 13.92 5.55 -21.13
C ILE A 63 14.00 5.23 -22.63
N GLU A 64 14.05 6.25 -23.49
CA GLU A 64 14.15 6.09 -24.96
C GLU A 64 15.35 5.21 -25.37
N ILE A 65 16.54 5.50 -24.81
CA ILE A 65 17.77 4.73 -25.10
C ILE A 65 17.61 3.28 -24.64
N VAL A 66 17.24 3.07 -23.37
CA VAL A 66 17.30 1.75 -22.75
C VAL A 66 16.20 0.83 -23.28
N GLU A 67 14.99 1.33 -23.51
CA GLU A 67 13.94 0.56 -24.18
C GLU A 67 14.36 0.13 -25.58
N GLY A 68 14.97 1.02 -26.36
CA GLY A 68 15.50 0.69 -27.68
C GLY A 68 16.57 -0.42 -27.61
N VAL A 69 17.52 -0.30 -26.69
CA VAL A 69 18.58 -1.32 -26.50
C VAL A 69 18.00 -2.67 -26.07
N LEU A 70 17.03 -2.67 -25.15
CA LEU A 70 16.36 -3.89 -24.69
C LEU A 70 15.54 -4.55 -25.82
N ASN A 71 14.87 -3.76 -26.67
CA ASN A 71 14.13 -4.27 -27.82
C ASN A 71 15.04 -4.94 -28.86
N VAL A 72 16.21 -4.37 -29.13
CA VAL A 72 17.19 -4.97 -30.05
C VAL A 72 17.78 -6.27 -29.47
N THR A 73 17.98 -6.33 -28.15
CA THR A 73 18.62 -7.47 -27.47
C THR A 73 17.66 -8.57 -27.02
N GLN A 74 16.34 -8.37 -27.15
CA GLN A 74 15.32 -9.28 -26.61
C GLN A 74 15.41 -10.72 -27.13
N SER A 75 15.73 -10.91 -28.42
CA SER A 75 15.80 -12.23 -29.08
C SER A 75 16.87 -13.13 -28.48
N ARG A 76 17.89 -12.52 -27.86
CA ARG A 76 19.03 -13.19 -27.22
C ARG A 76 19.18 -12.77 -25.76
N ALA A 77 18.09 -12.34 -25.10
CA ALA A 77 18.14 -11.79 -23.74
C ALA A 77 18.82 -12.72 -22.73
N ILE A 78 18.61 -14.04 -22.84
CA ILE A 78 19.27 -15.06 -22.00
C ILE A 78 20.80 -14.94 -22.11
N SER A 79 21.31 -14.62 -23.29
CA SER A 79 22.75 -14.53 -23.53
C SER A 79 23.38 -13.24 -22.98
N TYR A 80 22.56 -12.22 -22.69
CA TYR A 80 22.96 -10.90 -22.20
C TYR A 80 22.41 -10.61 -20.79
N GLU A 81 22.12 -11.67 -20.02
CA GLU A 81 21.34 -11.58 -18.79
C GLU A 81 21.86 -10.54 -17.80
N GLU A 82 23.19 -10.48 -17.60
CA GLU A 82 23.82 -9.51 -16.71
C GLU A 82 23.59 -8.07 -17.16
N GLN A 83 23.85 -7.77 -18.44
CA GLN A 83 23.71 -6.44 -19.01
C GLN A 83 22.23 -6.02 -19.07
N VAL A 84 21.35 -6.92 -19.48
CA VAL A 84 19.89 -6.70 -19.48
C VAL A 84 19.37 -6.40 -18.08
N THR A 85 19.85 -7.12 -17.06
CA THR A 85 19.46 -6.86 -15.66
C THR A 85 19.89 -5.46 -15.23
N SER A 86 21.14 -5.07 -15.50
CA SER A 86 21.65 -3.74 -15.13
C SER A 86 20.85 -2.62 -15.81
N LEU A 87 20.59 -2.76 -17.12
CA LEU A 87 19.80 -1.82 -17.90
C LEU A 87 18.36 -1.72 -17.39
N ARG A 88 17.71 -2.84 -17.06
CA ARG A 88 16.34 -2.84 -16.47
C ARG A 88 16.29 -2.14 -15.12
N LEU A 89 17.31 -2.30 -14.27
CA LEU A 89 17.38 -1.59 -12.99
C LEU A 89 17.47 -0.07 -13.18
N LYS A 90 18.29 0.39 -14.14
CA LYS A 90 18.41 1.81 -14.52
C LYS A 90 17.11 2.34 -15.16
N LEU A 91 16.47 1.55 -16.01
CA LEU A 91 15.19 1.89 -16.64
C LEU A 91 14.07 2.05 -15.60
N ALA A 92 13.95 1.13 -14.65
CA ALA A 92 12.97 1.24 -13.56
C ALA A 92 13.19 2.52 -12.72
N GLN A 93 14.44 2.88 -12.44
CA GLN A 93 14.75 4.16 -11.77
C GLN A 93 14.38 5.39 -12.60
N ALA A 94 14.47 5.33 -13.92
CA ALA A 94 14.06 6.45 -14.77
C ALA A 94 12.53 6.59 -14.84
N PHE A 95 11.80 5.47 -14.93
CA PHE A 95 10.35 5.47 -14.82
C PHE A 95 9.86 6.02 -13.47
N GLU A 96 10.52 5.66 -12.37
CA GLU A 96 10.26 6.24 -11.04
C GLU A 96 10.41 7.76 -11.02
N ARG A 97 11.44 8.30 -11.67
CA ARG A 97 11.67 9.76 -11.75
C ARG A 97 10.60 10.49 -12.56
N GLU A 98 10.02 9.81 -13.55
CA GLU A 98 8.91 10.33 -14.36
C GLU A 98 7.52 10.00 -13.76
N SER A 99 7.47 9.47 -12.53
CA SER A 99 6.23 9.03 -11.85
C SER A 99 5.43 7.97 -12.61
N GLN A 100 6.08 7.19 -13.47
CA GLN A 100 5.49 6.07 -14.21
C GLN A 100 5.64 4.78 -13.38
N TRP A 101 4.83 4.67 -12.32
CA TRP A 101 5.01 3.65 -11.28
C TRP A 101 4.78 2.21 -11.77
N THR A 102 3.73 1.99 -12.57
CA THR A 102 3.39 0.66 -13.11
C THR A 102 4.45 0.18 -14.10
N ASP A 103 4.98 1.07 -14.93
CA ASP A 103 6.01 0.74 -15.93
C ASP A 103 7.35 0.43 -15.25
N ALA A 104 7.69 1.16 -14.19
CA ALA A 104 8.83 0.84 -13.33
C ALA A 104 8.70 -0.58 -12.73
N ALA A 105 7.53 -0.92 -12.19
CA ALA A 105 7.29 -2.23 -11.60
C ALA A 105 7.32 -3.36 -12.65
N ALA A 106 6.73 -3.14 -13.82
CA ALA A 106 6.76 -4.07 -14.94
C ALA A 106 8.20 -4.32 -15.44
N THR A 107 9.03 -3.28 -15.47
CA THR A 107 10.45 -3.39 -15.83
C THR A 107 11.22 -4.27 -14.86
N LEU A 108 10.95 -4.16 -13.55
CA LEU A 108 11.56 -5.01 -12.52
C LEU A 108 11.03 -6.45 -12.58
N LEU A 109 9.73 -6.64 -12.84
CA LEU A 109 9.12 -7.96 -13.01
C LEU A 109 9.76 -8.75 -14.16
N ALA A 110 10.18 -8.05 -15.22
CA ALA A 110 10.83 -8.65 -16.39
C ALA A 110 12.28 -9.11 -16.15
N ILE A 111 12.86 -8.85 -14.98
CA ILE A 111 14.15 -9.41 -14.57
C ILE A 111 13.94 -10.88 -14.18
N ASN A 112 14.72 -11.80 -14.76
CA ASN A 112 14.65 -13.21 -14.44
C ASN A 112 15.31 -13.52 -13.08
N LEU A 113 14.60 -13.28 -11.98
CA LEU A 113 15.10 -13.50 -10.62
C LEU A 113 15.39 -14.97 -10.29
N GLU A 114 14.78 -15.92 -11.01
CA GLU A 114 14.95 -17.36 -10.80
C GLU A 114 15.82 -18.02 -11.88
N SER A 115 16.74 -17.24 -12.47
CA SER A 115 17.68 -17.75 -13.47
C SER A 115 18.57 -18.87 -12.94
N SER A 116 18.71 -19.93 -13.74
CA SER A 116 19.67 -21.00 -13.47
C SER A 116 21.12 -20.62 -13.81
N GLN A 117 21.31 -19.62 -14.67
CA GLN A 117 22.65 -19.15 -15.06
C GLN A 117 23.21 -18.15 -14.04
N ARG A 118 22.34 -17.37 -13.41
CA ARG A 118 22.70 -16.39 -12.39
C ARG A 118 21.84 -16.57 -11.14
N VAL A 119 22.43 -17.18 -10.12
CA VAL A 119 21.78 -17.33 -8.82
C VAL A 119 21.84 -15.99 -8.07
N HIS A 120 20.67 -15.37 -7.90
CA HIS A 120 20.54 -14.16 -7.09
C HIS A 120 20.35 -14.52 -5.61
N PRO A 121 21.01 -13.81 -4.68
CA PRO A 121 20.75 -13.98 -3.24
C PRO A 121 19.28 -13.71 -2.89
N ALA A 122 18.74 -14.45 -1.92
CA ALA A 122 17.37 -14.26 -1.45
C ALA A 122 17.08 -12.81 -1.00
N SER A 123 18.05 -12.14 -0.40
CA SER A 123 17.95 -10.72 0.00
C SER A 123 17.72 -9.79 -1.21
N PHE A 124 18.46 -9.98 -2.29
CA PHE A 124 18.29 -9.20 -3.52
C PHE A 124 16.92 -9.46 -4.15
N LYS A 125 16.50 -10.73 -4.24
CA LYS A 125 15.17 -11.10 -4.77
C LYS A 125 14.06 -10.47 -3.93
N MET A 126 14.18 -10.53 -2.60
CA MET A 126 13.24 -9.92 -1.68
C MET A 126 13.18 -8.40 -1.85
N GLU A 127 14.33 -7.73 -1.98
CA GLU A 127 14.40 -6.29 -2.23
C GLU A 127 13.65 -5.89 -3.51
N MET A 128 13.81 -6.65 -4.59
CA MET A 128 13.11 -6.40 -5.86
C MET A 128 11.59 -6.52 -5.70
N TYR A 129 11.10 -7.58 -5.05
CA TYR A 129 9.67 -7.73 -4.80
C TYR A 129 9.11 -6.62 -3.89
N LEU A 130 9.85 -6.20 -2.87
CA LEU A 130 9.45 -5.07 -2.02
C LEU A 130 9.43 -3.75 -2.78
N ARG A 131 10.38 -3.53 -3.69
CA ARG A 131 10.41 -2.36 -4.56
C ARG A 131 9.21 -2.35 -5.50
N MET A 132 8.92 -3.46 -6.18
CA MET A 132 7.73 -3.62 -7.01
C MET A 132 6.45 -3.35 -6.23
N GLY A 133 6.31 -3.92 -5.02
CA GLY A 133 5.13 -3.69 -4.19
C GLY A 133 4.92 -2.22 -3.81
N ARG A 134 6.01 -1.49 -3.52
CA ARG A 134 5.94 -0.03 -3.29
C ARG A 134 5.48 0.71 -4.54
N LEU A 135 6.05 0.39 -5.71
CA LEU A 135 5.70 1.03 -6.98
C LEU A 135 4.24 0.79 -7.35
N TYR A 136 3.76 -0.44 -7.23
CA TYR A 136 2.35 -0.76 -7.48
C TYR A 136 1.41 0.01 -6.54
N LEU A 137 1.78 0.24 -5.27
CA LEU A 137 0.99 1.09 -4.37
C LEU A 137 0.94 2.56 -4.80
N GLU A 138 2.05 3.12 -5.31
CA GLU A 138 2.04 4.50 -5.83
C GLU A 138 1.23 4.62 -7.13
N GLY A 139 1.17 3.53 -7.92
CA GLY A 139 0.33 3.41 -9.12
C GLY A 139 -1.11 2.92 -8.88
N ASP A 140 -1.56 2.84 -7.62
CA ASP A 140 -2.89 2.36 -7.21
C ASP A 140 -3.25 0.92 -7.65
N ALA A 141 -2.25 0.12 -8.05
CA ALA A 141 -2.39 -1.29 -8.41
C ALA A 141 -2.27 -2.19 -7.16
N VAL A 142 -3.28 -2.12 -6.27
CA VAL A 142 -3.24 -2.76 -4.94
C VAL A 142 -3.13 -4.29 -5.01
N ASP A 143 -3.75 -4.93 -6.00
CA ASP A 143 -3.67 -6.38 -6.22
C ASP A 143 -2.23 -6.84 -6.50
N ASP A 144 -1.55 -6.14 -7.41
CA ASP A 144 -0.17 -6.44 -7.80
C ASP A 144 0.83 -6.14 -6.67
N ALA A 145 0.54 -5.09 -5.88
CA ALA A 145 1.32 -4.77 -4.69
C ALA A 145 1.25 -5.90 -3.65
N GLU A 146 0.04 -6.43 -3.39
CA GLU A 146 -0.18 -7.55 -2.48
C GLU A 146 0.50 -8.82 -2.97
N ALA A 147 0.36 -9.14 -4.27
CA ALA A 147 1.02 -10.29 -4.88
C ALA A 147 2.55 -10.20 -4.74
N SER A 148 3.12 -9.02 -4.95
CA SER A 148 4.57 -8.77 -4.82
C SER A 148 5.03 -8.90 -3.36
N ALA A 149 4.29 -8.32 -2.41
CA ALA A 149 4.60 -8.46 -0.98
C ALA A 149 4.53 -9.93 -0.51
N ASN A 150 3.54 -10.68 -0.98
CA ASN A 150 3.41 -12.11 -0.67
C ASN A 150 4.60 -12.91 -1.22
N ARG A 151 5.08 -12.62 -2.44
CA ARG A 151 6.31 -13.24 -2.97
C ARG A 151 7.54 -12.90 -2.13
N ALA A 152 7.68 -11.65 -1.68
CA ALA A 152 8.76 -11.25 -0.77
C ALA A 152 8.72 -12.01 0.56
N SER A 153 7.53 -12.32 1.08
CA SER A 153 7.36 -13.04 2.35
C SER A 153 7.97 -14.45 2.33
N LEU A 154 7.93 -15.13 1.17
CA LEU A 154 8.49 -16.48 0.99
C LEU A 154 10.01 -16.51 1.15
N LEU A 155 10.68 -15.37 0.94
CA LEU A 155 12.13 -15.24 0.97
C LEU A 155 12.67 -14.82 2.35
N GLN A 156 11.81 -14.44 3.30
CA GLN A 156 12.23 -13.88 4.60
C GLN A 156 13.13 -14.80 5.41
N ALA A 157 12.79 -16.10 5.46
CA ALA A 157 13.53 -17.09 6.23
C ALA A 157 14.95 -17.33 5.68
N GLU A 158 15.11 -17.20 4.36
CA GLU A 158 16.38 -17.39 3.67
C GLU A 158 17.23 -16.11 3.67
N ALA A 159 16.61 -14.95 3.40
CA ALA A 159 17.28 -13.66 3.34
C ALA A 159 17.88 -13.25 4.70
N LYS A 160 17.20 -13.55 5.82
CA LYS A 160 17.61 -13.23 7.19
C LYS A 160 18.03 -11.77 7.39
N ASP A 161 17.45 -10.85 6.62
CA ASP A 161 17.71 -9.42 6.70
C ASP A 161 16.58 -8.70 7.46
N GLU A 162 16.89 -8.23 8.66
CA GLU A 162 15.90 -7.57 9.52
C GLU A 162 15.40 -6.24 8.92
N LYS A 163 16.22 -5.53 8.15
CA LYS A 163 15.78 -4.29 7.48
C LYS A 163 14.71 -4.60 6.43
N LEU A 164 14.92 -5.65 5.63
CA LEU A 164 13.93 -6.08 4.64
C LEU A 164 12.67 -6.63 5.30
N ASN A 165 12.79 -7.29 6.45
CA ASN A 165 11.63 -7.73 7.24
C ASN A 165 10.79 -6.56 7.75
N VAL A 166 11.42 -5.49 8.23
CA VAL A 166 10.73 -4.26 8.63
C VAL A 166 10.06 -3.59 7.43
N GLN A 167 10.76 -3.47 6.30
CA GLN A 167 10.17 -2.92 5.06
C GLN A 167 8.98 -3.75 4.57
N HIS A 168 9.05 -5.07 4.65
CA HIS A 168 7.94 -5.96 4.32
C HIS A 168 6.72 -5.71 5.23
N LYS A 169 6.93 -5.59 6.56
CA LYS A 169 5.85 -5.30 7.51
C LYS A 169 5.17 -3.96 7.18
N ALA A 170 5.96 -2.92 6.93
CA ALA A 170 5.45 -1.60 6.55
C ALA A 170 4.67 -1.64 5.22
N LEU A 171 5.19 -2.35 4.22
CA LEU A 171 4.51 -2.53 2.93
C LEU A 171 3.17 -3.26 3.10
N MET A 172 3.15 -4.37 3.84
CA MET A 172 1.92 -5.13 4.12
C MET A 172 0.90 -4.32 4.92
N ALA A 173 1.34 -3.47 5.84
CA ALA A 173 0.45 -2.56 6.56
C ALA A 173 -0.25 -1.59 5.58
N ARG A 174 0.52 -0.99 4.66
CA ARG A 174 -0.02 -0.09 3.61
C ARG A 174 -0.97 -0.82 2.64
N VAL A 175 -0.62 -2.04 2.21
CA VAL A 175 -1.49 -2.87 1.36
C VAL A 175 -2.83 -3.16 2.06
N ASN A 176 -2.79 -3.56 3.33
CA ASN A 176 -4.01 -3.85 4.09
C ASN A 176 -4.86 -2.60 4.34
N ASP A 177 -4.23 -1.45 4.58
CA ASP A 177 -4.94 -0.17 4.70
C ASP A 177 -5.69 0.18 3.40
N ARG A 178 -5.02 0.06 2.25
CA ARG A 178 -5.63 0.27 0.92
C ARG A 178 -6.78 -0.68 0.60
N ARG A 179 -6.76 -1.89 1.18
CA ARG A 179 -7.82 -2.91 1.02
C ARG A 179 -8.98 -2.75 2.02
N GLY A 180 -8.91 -1.77 2.92
CA GLY A 180 -9.89 -1.66 4.03
C GLY A 180 -9.75 -2.76 5.10
N ARG A 181 -8.68 -3.55 5.07
CA ARG A 181 -8.33 -4.57 6.08
C ARG A 181 -7.62 -3.91 7.26
N PHE A 182 -8.35 -3.02 7.93
CA PHE A 182 -7.77 -2.07 8.87
C PHE A 182 -7.21 -2.70 10.14
N ILE A 183 -7.80 -3.80 10.63
CA ILE A 183 -7.29 -4.52 11.81
C ILE A 183 -5.93 -5.13 11.49
N GLU A 184 -5.81 -5.77 10.33
CA GLU A 184 -4.57 -6.35 9.84
C GLU A 184 -3.53 -5.27 9.57
N ALA A 185 -3.92 -4.13 9.01
CA ALA A 185 -3.03 -2.99 8.81
C ALA A 185 -2.44 -2.47 10.13
N ALA A 186 -3.31 -2.22 11.12
CA ALA A 186 -2.91 -1.69 12.42
C ALA A 186 -1.96 -2.63 13.18
N GLN A 187 -2.21 -3.95 13.14
CA GLN A 187 -1.37 -4.94 13.82
C GLN A 187 0.03 -5.09 13.23
N ARG A 188 0.20 -4.81 11.93
CA ARG A 188 1.45 -5.13 11.21
C ARG A 188 2.60 -4.18 11.52
N ASP A 189 2.31 -2.90 11.75
CA ASP A 189 3.35 -1.89 11.98
C ASP A 189 3.04 -0.88 13.09
N GLN A 190 2.33 -1.31 14.14
CA GLN A 190 1.97 -0.46 15.27
C GLN A 190 3.19 0.26 15.91
N LYS A 191 4.35 -0.40 15.96
CA LYS A 191 5.54 0.14 16.63
C LYS A 191 6.24 1.26 15.86
N HIS A 192 6.28 1.19 14.53
CA HIS A 192 6.98 2.18 13.71
C HIS A 192 6.04 3.20 13.06
N ALA A 193 4.74 2.90 12.98
CA ALA A 193 3.74 3.74 12.34
C ALA A 193 2.50 3.94 13.23
N LEU A 194 2.70 4.45 14.46
CA LEU A 194 1.63 4.57 15.46
C LEU A 194 0.41 5.38 14.98
N THR A 195 0.62 6.49 14.26
CA THR A 195 -0.48 7.29 13.67
C THR A 195 -1.30 6.50 12.68
N ALA A 196 -0.66 5.71 11.80
CA ALA A 196 -1.36 4.87 10.84
C ALA A 196 -2.12 3.75 11.54
N ALA A 197 -1.53 3.12 12.56
CA ALA A 197 -2.18 2.09 13.35
C ALA A 197 -3.40 2.60 14.13
N MET A 198 -3.32 3.80 14.72
CA MET A 198 -4.47 4.47 15.35
C MET A 198 -5.56 4.77 14.34
N THR A 199 -5.20 5.34 13.19
CA THR A 199 -6.14 5.67 12.11
C THR A 199 -6.88 4.43 11.63
N CYS A 200 -6.15 3.36 11.29
CA CYS A 200 -6.74 2.08 10.89
C CYS A 200 -7.64 1.50 12.00
N THR A 201 -7.21 1.53 13.26
CA THR A 201 -8.02 0.99 14.36
C THR A 201 -9.34 1.77 14.54
N ILE A 202 -9.31 3.09 14.35
CA ILE A 202 -10.51 3.94 14.39
C ILE A 202 -11.47 3.59 13.24
N LEU A 203 -10.94 3.42 12.02
CA LEU A 203 -11.69 3.06 10.81
C LEU A 203 -12.19 1.61 10.77
N ALA A 204 -11.61 0.72 11.59
CA ALA A 204 -12.04 -0.67 11.62
C ALA A 204 -13.48 -0.82 12.12
N PRO A 205 -14.26 -1.79 11.60
CA PRO A 205 -15.59 -2.10 12.11
C PRO A 205 -15.57 -2.51 13.59
N PRO A 206 -16.66 -2.28 14.36
CA PRO A 206 -16.76 -2.72 15.74
C PRO A 206 -16.53 -4.23 15.90
N GLY A 207 -15.74 -4.64 16.89
CA GLY A 207 -15.47 -6.05 17.17
C GLY A 207 -14.34 -6.27 18.18
N ASN A 208 -14.21 -7.51 18.68
CA ASN A 208 -13.27 -7.86 19.76
C ASN A 208 -11.80 -7.51 19.43
N SER A 209 -11.37 -7.74 18.19
CA SER A 209 -10.00 -7.40 17.74
C SER A 209 -9.76 -5.89 17.78
N ARG A 210 -10.75 -5.08 17.36
CA ARG A 210 -10.70 -3.62 17.42
C ARG A 210 -10.60 -3.15 18.87
N THR A 211 -11.45 -3.65 19.76
CA THR A 211 -11.45 -3.26 21.18
C THR A 211 -10.12 -3.58 21.86
N ARG A 212 -9.51 -4.73 21.55
CA ARG A 212 -8.17 -5.07 22.02
C ARG A 212 -7.12 -4.09 21.51
N LEU A 213 -7.13 -3.75 20.22
CA LEU A 213 -6.20 -2.78 19.63
C LEU A 213 -6.35 -1.39 20.24
N LEU A 214 -7.58 -0.90 20.39
CA LEU A 214 -7.86 0.37 21.07
C LEU A 214 -7.26 0.39 22.49
N GLY A 215 -7.42 -0.70 23.24
CA GLY A 215 -6.86 -0.84 24.59
C GLY A 215 -5.34 -0.86 24.64
N THR A 216 -4.69 -1.49 23.65
CA THR A 216 -3.23 -1.48 23.51
C THR A 216 -2.73 -0.09 23.13
N LEU A 217 -3.26 0.50 22.06
CA LEU A 217 -2.85 1.78 21.52
C LEU A 217 -3.04 2.93 22.52
N ARG A 218 -4.10 2.90 23.32
CA ARG A 218 -4.34 3.92 24.37
C ARG A 218 -3.21 3.99 25.40
N LYS A 219 -2.53 2.87 25.66
CA LYS A 219 -1.44 2.74 26.64
C LYS A 219 -0.07 3.07 26.06
N GLU A 220 0.06 3.18 24.74
CA GLU A 220 1.31 3.54 24.09
C GLU A 220 1.70 4.99 24.45
N GLU A 221 2.96 5.19 24.83
CA GLU A 221 3.47 6.47 25.33
C GLU A 221 3.30 7.61 24.31
N GLY A 222 3.60 7.32 23.04
CA GLY A 222 3.47 8.28 21.94
C GLY A 222 2.04 8.56 21.49
N ALA A 223 1.06 7.76 21.91
CA ALA A 223 -0.31 7.90 21.40
C ALA A 223 -0.96 9.23 21.81
N ARG A 224 -0.62 9.76 22.99
CA ARG A 224 -1.17 11.02 23.52
C ARG A 224 -0.82 12.25 22.68
N LEU A 225 0.25 12.16 21.89
CA LEU A 225 0.71 13.25 21.01
C LEU A 225 0.01 13.24 19.65
N ILE A 226 -0.72 12.15 19.33
CA ILE A 226 -1.38 11.99 18.03
C ILE A 226 -2.75 12.70 18.08
N PRO A 227 -3.09 13.55 17.10
CA PRO A 227 -4.31 14.36 17.13
C PRO A 227 -5.60 13.58 17.40
N CYS A 228 -5.70 12.34 16.91
CA CYS A 228 -6.88 11.49 17.07
C CYS A 228 -6.94 10.71 18.41
N TYR A 229 -6.05 10.99 19.37
CA TYR A 229 -6.03 10.29 20.67
C TYR A 229 -7.35 10.38 21.42
N ASN A 230 -7.95 11.57 21.49
CA ASN A 230 -9.22 11.77 22.19
C ASN A 230 -10.36 10.96 21.56
N LEU A 231 -10.37 10.83 20.24
CA LEU A 231 -11.33 9.98 19.53
C LEU A 231 -11.09 8.51 19.87
N LEU A 232 -9.83 8.05 19.83
CA LEU A 232 -9.45 6.69 20.23
C LEU A 232 -9.89 6.37 21.67
N GLU A 233 -9.68 7.28 22.61
CA GLU A 233 -10.07 7.10 24.01
C GLU A 233 -11.60 6.99 24.17
N LYS A 234 -12.36 7.87 23.50
CA LYS A 234 -13.83 7.81 23.52
C LYS A 234 -14.37 6.52 22.92
N LEU A 235 -13.77 6.06 21.81
CA LEU A 235 -14.14 4.79 21.20
C LEU A 235 -13.90 3.61 22.15
N PHE A 236 -12.75 3.59 22.83
CA PHE A 236 -12.44 2.55 23.80
C PHE A 236 -13.38 2.56 25.01
N LEU A 237 -13.77 3.74 25.48
CA LEU A 237 -14.66 3.91 26.64
C LEU A 237 -16.15 3.84 26.26
N GLU A 238 -16.47 3.44 25.03
CA GLU A 238 -17.85 3.36 24.50
C GLU A 238 -18.65 4.65 24.70
N ARG A 239 -17.99 5.81 24.53
CA ARG A 239 -18.62 7.14 24.64
C ARG A 239 -19.19 7.58 23.29
N LEU A 240 -20.25 8.37 23.34
CA LEU A 240 -20.84 9.01 22.17
C LEU A 240 -19.84 9.96 21.48
N ILE A 241 -19.71 9.81 20.17
CA ILE A 241 -18.87 10.64 19.31
C ILE A 241 -19.75 11.70 18.64
N LYS A 242 -19.37 12.96 18.76
CA LYS A 242 -20.09 14.08 18.16
C LYS A 242 -19.74 14.22 16.66
N VAL A 243 -20.69 14.74 15.88
CA VAL A 243 -20.52 14.96 14.43
C VAL A 243 -19.34 15.88 14.13
N ASP A 244 -19.15 16.96 14.89
CA ASP A 244 -18.06 17.92 14.66
C ASP A 244 -16.66 17.32 14.88
N GLU A 245 -16.52 16.48 15.92
CA GLU A 245 -15.28 15.77 16.23
C GLU A 245 -14.93 14.75 15.14
N LEU A 246 -15.97 14.11 14.58
CA LEU A 246 -15.81 13.18 13.47
C LEU A 246 -15.35 13.90 12.20
N ALA A 247 -15.94 15.06 11.91
CA ALA A 247 -15.59 15.88 10.74
C ALA A 247 -14.15 16.41 10.81
N GLU A 248 -13.62 16.69 12.01
CA GLU A 248 -12.21 17.05 12.17
C GLU A 248 -11.29 15.88 11.81
N PHE A 249 -11.59 14.68 12.31
CA PHE A 249 -10.81 13.49 12.00
C PHE A 249 -10.90 13.06 10.52
N GLU A 250 -12.08 13.16 9.91
CA GLU A 250 -12.28 12.87 8.48
C GLU A 250 -11.35 13.67 7.57
N ARG A 251 -11.07 14.94 7.92
CA ARG A 251 -10.15 15.81 7.16
C ARG A 251 -8.69 15.33 7.20
N THR A 252 -8.33 14.48 8.16
CA THR A 252 -6.98 13.91 8.27
C THR A 252 -6.80 12.64 7.45
N LEU A 253 -7.90 12.05 6.95
CA LEU A 253 -7.88 10.80 6.20
C LEU A 253 -7.40 10.99 4.77
N THR A 254 -6.63 10.03 4.30
CA THR A 254 -6.22 9.94 2.90
C THR A 254 -7.42 9.63 1.99
N PRO A 255 -7.36 9.94 0.67
CA PRO A 255 -8.50 9.75 -0.22
C PRO A 255 -9.08 8.32 -0.23
N TRP A 256 -8.22 7.30 -0.16
CA TRP A 256 -8.65 5.89 -0.14
C TRP A 256 -9.23 5.43 1.21
N GLN A 257 -8.97 6.15 2.29
CA GLN A 257 -9.53 5.87 3.61
C GLN A 257 -10.90 6.54 3.83
N GLN A 258 -11.30 7.47 2.96
CA GLN A 258 -12.55 8.20 3.12
C GLN A 258 -13.75 7.37 2.68
N HIS A 259 -13.64 6.63 1.57
CA HIS A 259 -14.76 5.92 0.94
C HIS A 259 -14.45 4.43 0.76
N ASP A 260 -15.47 3.59 0.96
CA ASP A 260 -15.38 2.17 0.65
C ASP A 260 -15.43 1.91 -0.86
N GLU A 261 -15.32 0.64 -1.26
CA GLU A 261 -15.42 0.21 -2.67
C GLU A 261 -16.73 0.61 -3.35
N LYS A 262 -17.78 0.90 -2.57
CA LYS A 262 -19.10 1.33 -3.08
C LYS A 262 -19.25 2.86 -3.09
N GLY A 263 -18.22 3.60 -2.70
CA GLY A 263 -18.22 5.06 -2.62
C GLY A 263 -18.92 5.61 -1.38
N ALA A 264 -19.24 4.78 -0.38
CA ALA A 264 -19.85 5.23 0.87
C ALA A 264 -18.77 5.66 1.88
N PRO A 265 -18.99 6.71 2.70
CA PRO A 265 -18.02 7.12 3.71
C PRO A 265 -17.76 6.03 4.75
N ILE A 266 -16.53 5.51 4.83
CA ILE A 266 -16.16 4.38 5.70
C ILE A 266 -16.49 4.71 7.15
N ILE A 267 -15.98 5.84 7.61
CA ILE A 267 -16.02 6.19 9.02
C ILE A 267 -17.43 6.49 9.51
N ARG A 268 -18.30 7.06 8.66
CA ARG A 268 -19.68 7.33 9.03
C ARG A 268 -20.43 6.04 9.39
N GLY A 269 -20.25 4.98 8.58
CA GLY A 269 -20.83 3.67 8.87
C GLY A 269 -20.36 3.11 10.21
N VAL A 270 -19.05 3.19 10.47
CA VAL A 270 -18.43 2.70 11.71
C VAL A 270 -18.91 3.49 12.94
N MET A 271 -19.05 4.81 12.82
CA MET A 271 -19.44 5.67 13.94
C MET A 271 -20.93 5.59 14.28
N VAL A 272 -21.79 5.36 13.29
CA VAL A 272 -23.22 5.13 13.56
C VAL A 272 -23.42 3.86 14.38
N GLU A 273 -22.74 2.76 14.02
CA GLU A 273 -22.83 1.53 14.82
C GLU A 273 -22.20 1.71 16.22
N HIS A 274 -21.06 2.41 16.31
CA HIS A 274 -20.44 2.72 17.61
C HIS A 274 -21.38 3.55 18.51
N ASN A 275 -21.93 4.65 17.98
CA ASN A 275 -22.83 5.52 18.75
C ASN A 275 -24.14 4.79 19.12
N MET A 276 -24.60 3.83 18.33
CA MET A 276 -25.74 2.97 18.67
C MET A 276 -25.45 2.13 19.92
N THR A 277 -24.29 1.47 19.97
CA THR A 277 -23.86 0.72 21.16
C THR A 277 -23.72 1.65 22.37
N ALA A 278 -23.08 2.81 22.20
CA ALA A 278 -22.93 3.81 23.25
C ALA A 278 -24.29 4.32 23.79
N ALA A 279 -25.27 4.53 22.91
CA ALA A 279 -26.62 4.90 23.31
C ALA A 279 -27.30 3.81 24.16
N GLY A 280 -27.13 2.53 23.79
CA GLY A 280 -27.67 1.40 24.56
C GLY A 280 -27.10 1.24 25.97
N GLN A 281 -25.92 1.81 26.25
CA GLN A 281 -25.33 1.86 27.59
C GLN A 281 -25.89 3.00 28.46
N VAL A 282 -26.45 4.03 27.82
CA VAL A 282 -26.89 5.27 28.50
C VAL A 282 -28.41 5.30 28.67
N TYR A 283 -29.15 4.76 27.71
CA TYR A 283 -30.60 4.82 27.66
C TYR A 283 -31.21 3.43 27.87
N SER A 284 -32.27 3.33 28.67
CA SER A 284 -33.12 2.12 28.68
C SER A 284 -34.05 2.07 27.49
N ASN A 285 -34.50 3.22 27.01
CA ASN A 285 -35.25 3.37 25.76
C ASN A 285 -35.03 4.78 25.18
N ILE A 286 -35.24 4.93 23.88
CA ILE A 286 -35.08 6.19 23.17
C ILE A 286 -36.01 6.23 21.94
N SER A 287 -36.61 7.39 21.65
CA SER A 287 -37.37 7.54 20.41
C SER A 287 -36.46 7.50 19.19
N LEU A 288 -36.94 6.92 18.08
CA LEU A 288 -36.19 6.81 16.82
C LEU A 288 -35.74 8.19 16.31
N LYS A 289 -36.58 9.21 16.48
CA LYS A 289 -36.24 10.61 16.19
C LYS A 289 -35.03 11.12 16.96
N THR A 290 -35.01 10.92 18.28
CA THR A 290 -33.90 11.37 19.12
C THR A 290 -32.63 10.58 18.83
N LEU A 291 -32.78 9.26 18.65
CA LEU A 291 -31.68 8.37 18.29
C LEU A 291 -31.06 8.78 16.94
N ALA A 292 -31.87 9.03 15.92
CA ALA A 292 -31.40 9.48 14.61
C ALA A 292 -30.59 10.78 14.70
N SER A 293 -31.09 11.76 15.47
CA SER A 293 -30.35 13.01 15.72
C SER A 293 -29.02 12.76 16.44
N LEU A 294 -28.97 11.81 17.37
CA LEU A 294 -27.75 11.46 18.12
C LEU A 294 -26.71 10.77 17.23
N LEU A 295 -27.17 9.93 16.30
CA LEU A 295 -26.34 9.18 15.36
C LEU A 295 -25.91 10.01 14.14
N GLY A 296 -26.55 11.15 13.87
CA GLY A 296 -26.29 11.96 12.69
C GLY A 296 -26.85 11.34 11.40
N VAL A 297 -27.97 10.63 11.49
CA VAL A 297 -28.66 9.98 10.37
C VAL A 297 -30.16 10.31 10.39
N ASN A 298 -30.92 9.84 9.39
CA ASN A 298 -32.38 9.95 9.41
C ASN A 298 -33.02 8.80 10.22
N GLU A 299 -34.31 8.94 10.56
CA GLU A 299 -35.05 7.98 11.39
C GLU A 299 -35.08 6.57 10.78
N LEU A 300 -35.29 6.48 9.47
CA LEU A 300 -35.31 5.21 8.73
C LEU A 300 -33.94 4.49 8.76
N GLU A 301 -32.85 5.24 8.64
CA GLU A 301 -31.49 4.73 8.74
C GLU A 301 -31.17 4.27 10.16
N ALA A 302 -31.55 5.05 11.17
CA ALA A 302 -31.37 4.67 12.57
C ALA A 302 -32.08 3.36 12.90
N GLU A 303 -33.34 3.22 12.47
CA GLU A 303 -34.12 1.99 12.63
C GLU A 303 -33.45 0.80 11.92
N LYS A 304 -33.05 0.96 10.65
CA LYS A 304 -32.38 -0.09 9.87
C LYS A 304 -31.07 -0.54 10.50
N VAL A 305 -30.28 0.39 11.04
CA VAL A 305 -29.03 0.04 11.73
C VAL A 305 -29.32 -0.69 13.04
N ALA A 306 -30.27 -0.19 13.85
CA ALA A 306 -30.68 -0.85 15.10
C ALA A 306 -31.15 -2.28 14.83
N ALA A 307 -32.04 -2.46 13.84
CA ALA A 307 -32.59 -3.76 13.47
C ALA A 307 -31.50 -4.73 13.03
N ARG A 308 -30.55 -4.28 12.21
CA ARG A 308 -29.40 -5.08 11.76
C ARG A 308 -28.50 -5.47 12.93
N MET A 309 -28.22 -4.54 13.84
CA MET A 309 -27.36 -4.81 14.99
C MET A 309 -28.02 -5.80 15.96
N ILE A 310 -29.32 -5.67 16.22
CA ILE A 310 -30.12 -6.61 17.01
C ILE A 310 -30.13 -7.99 16.36
N ALA A 311 -30.44 -8.08 15.07
CA ALA A 311 -30.47 -9.35 14.34
C ALA A 311 -29.12 -10.06 14.28
N SER A 312 -28.01 -9.32 14.45
CA SER A 312 -26.65 -9.86 14.49
C SER A 312 -26.11 -10.11 15.91
N ASP A 313 -26.95 -10.00 16.95
CA ASP A 313 -26.57 -10.10 18.38
C ASP A 313 -25.46 -9.13 18.81
N ARG A 314 -25.33 -8.00 18.10
CA ARG A 314 -24.37 -6.92 18.42
C ARG A 314 -24.98 -5.81 19.26
N LEU A 315 -26.30 -5.80 19.39
CA LEU A 315 -27.07 -4.84 20.19
C LEU A 315 -28.21 -5.58 20.88
N ASN A 316 -28.26 -5.51 22.21
CA ASN A 316 -29.34 -6.12 22.98
C ASN A 316 -30.51 -5.14 23.09
N GLY A 317 -31.61 -5.42 22.39
CA GLY A 317 -32.79 -4.57 22.43
C GLY A 317 -33.90 -5.03 21.51
N THR A 318 -35.01 -4.29 21.53
CA THR A 318 -36.17 -4.48 20.65
C THR A 318 -36.59 -3.13 20.05
N ILE A 319 -37.27 -3.18 18.91
CA ILE A 319 -37.79 -1.99 18.22
C ILE A 319 -39.31 -2.06 18.26
N ASP A 320 -39.94 -1.02 18.80
CA ASP A 320 -41.37 -0.79 18.68
C ASP A 320 -41.62 0.15 17.50
N GLN A 321 -42.13 -0.40 16.40
CA GLN A 321 -42.43 0.37 15.19
C GLN A 321 -43.73 1.18 15.30
N ILE A 322 -44.63 0.87 16.24
CA ILE A 322 -45.87 1.63 16.40
C ILE A 322 -45.56 2.91 17.19
N ASP A 323 -44.87 2.76 18.32
CA ASP A 323 -44.51 3.88 19.19
C ASP A 323 -43.23 4.59 18.75
N GLN A 324 -42.52 4.05 17.75
CA GLN A 324 -41.28 4.60 17.18
C GLN A 324 -40.17 4.74 18.24
N ILE A 325 -39.98 3.70 19.06
CA ILE A 325 -39.02 3.65 20.17
C ILE A 325 -38.12 2.42 20.04
N VAL A 326 -36.83 2.59 20.37
CA VAL A 326 -35.90 1.49 20.59
C VAL A 326 -35.78 1.26 22.09
N VAL A 327 -36.01 0.04 22.54
CA VAL A 327 -35.84 -0.39 23.94
C VAL A 327 -34.54 -1.18 24.03
N PHE A 328 -33.60 -0.71 24.85
CA PHE A 328 -32.34 -1.39 25.06
C PHE A 328 -32.45 -2.30 26.28
N ASN A 329 -32.13 -3.57 26.07
CA ASN A 329 -32.02 -4.54 27.14
C ASN A 329 -30.59 -4.42 27.68
N GLY A 330 -30.35 -3.35 28.46
CA GLY A 330 -29.07 -3.17 29.11
C GLY A 330 -28.71 -4.38 29.97
N ILE A 331 -27.42 -4.51 30.29
CA ILE A 331 -27.00 -5.32 31.44
C ILE A 331 -27.44 -4.52 32.68
N PHE A 332 -28.74 -4.47 32.96
CA PHE A 332 -29.15 -4.34 34.35
C PHE A 332 -28.54 -5.57 35.00
N PHE A 333 -27.63 -5.36 35.96
CA PHE A 333 -27.20 -6.39 36.87
C PHE A 333 -28.41 -7.26 37.16
N ASN A 334 -28.35 -8.50 36.66
CA ASN A 334 -29.38 -9.47 36.93
C ASN A 334 -29.55 -9.42 38.44
N CYS A 335 -30.75 -9.06 38.91
CA CYS A 335 -31.08 -8.99 40.32
C CYS A 335 -31.18 -10.44 40.83
N SER A 336 -30.05 -11.14 40.79
CA SER A 336 -29.81 -12.52 41.20
C SER A 336 -28.74 -12.56 42.30
N VAL A 337 -28.45 -11.41 42.91
CA VAL A 337 -27.69 -11.29 44.15
C VAL A 337 -28.51 -10.43 45.11
N TRP A 338 -29.49 -11.07 45.75
CA TRP A 338 -29.94 -10.78 47.10
C TRP A 338 -30.32 -12.10 47.76
#